data_AF-A0A1G8TTN8-F1
#
_entry.id   AF-A0A1G8TTN8-F1
#
_cell.length_a   1.000
_cell.length_b   1.000
_cell.length_c   1.000
_cell.angle_alpha   90.00
_cell.angle_beta   90.00
_cell.angle_gamma   90.00
#
_symmetry.space_group_name_H-M   'P 1'
#
loop_
_entity.id
_entity.type
_entity.pdbx_description
1 polymer ?
#
loop_
_entity_poly.entity_id
_entity_poly.type
_entity_poly.pdbx_seq_one_letter_code
_entity_poly.pdbx_strand_id
1 'polypeptide(L)'
;MTDTRDREAGHPRSLTTRRRVLGNGAGLVGIAGVVGVGQSSAGGTGRRTESGDDETPPRVDTTRDDSAADLPLIDAHTHLIPEQTLDRDPLSADELVAWMDAHGIDHAVVQALDSPESYPVQAPSWWVLEQVEAYPDRLLPFCTVDPRTLVYEADFGAVTELLERYVDRGARGFGELKAGLPIDDPRLERLYELCADHDLPVLFHTDEKAMMDEVGLPRLEDVLASFPSVDFVAHAHAWWAHISADVSREDRGDYPTGPIEPGGRVPELLSEYDNVYGDVSAGSGWNALTRDEAYAQGFLEDHHEQLVFGTDFLAPDQEVPQFELFDRFDLPAEAWANIRYQNVEELLR
;
A
#
# COMPACT_ATOMS: atom_id res chain seq x y z
N MET A 1 -14.82 43.23 -31.39
CA MET A 1 -13.84 43.75 -30.42
C MET A 1 -13.47 42.56 -29.55
N THR A 2 -12.31 42.01 -29.85
CA THR A 2 -11.67 40.88 -29.17
C THR A 2 -11.19 41.33 -27.79
N ASP A 3 -11.53 40.58 -26.75
CA ASP A 3 -10.92 40.72 -25.42
C ASP A 3 -10.21 39.39 -25.11
N THR A 4 -8.94 39.36 -25.47
CA THR A 4 -7.99 38.29 -25.15
C THR A 4 -7.43 38.55 -23.76
N ARG A 5 -7.76 37.69 -22.80
CA ARG A 5 -7.04 37.62 -21.53
C ARG A 5 -5.87 36.65 -21.69
N ASP A 6 -4.67 37.21 -21.68
CA ASP A 6 -3.43 36.48 -21.49
C ASP A 6 -3.47 35.72 -20.16
N ARG A 7 -3.35 34.39 -20.21
CA ARG A 7 -2.94 33.58 -19.05
C ARG A 7 -1.44 33.37 -19.16
N GLU A 8 -0.70 33.95 -18.23
CA GLU A 8 0.74 33.72 -18.07
C GLU A 8 1.00 32.23 -17.83
N ALA A 9 1.87 31.65 -18.64
CA ALA A 9 2.37 30.30 -18.46
C ALA A 9 3.22 30.22 -17.18
N GLY A 10 2.84 29.31 -16.28
CA GLY A 10 3.56 29.01 -15.05
C GLY A 10 4.98 28.53 -15.34
N HIS A 11 5.92 28.96 -14.50
CA HIS A 11 7.31 28.48 -14.49
C HIS A 11 7.36 26.97 -14.21
N PRO A 12 8.23 26.19 -14.87
CA PRO A 12 8.43 24.80 -14.51
C PRO A 12 9.02 24.71 -13.10
N ARG A 13 8.26 24.09 -12.17
CA ARG A 13 8.79 23.68 -10.87
C ARG A 13 9.86 22.62 -11.13
N SER A 14 11.01 22.77 -10.47
CA SER A 14 12.09 21.79 -10.51
C SER A 14 11.59 20.46 -9.96
N LEU A 15 11.42 19.46 -10.83
CA LEU A 15 11.12 18.07 -10.48
C LEU A 15 12.37 17.44 -9.87
N THR A 16 12.61 17.67 -8.58
CA THR A 16 13.58 16.88 -7.82
C THR A 16 12.95 15.53 -7.53
N THR A 17 13.53 14.46 -8.08
CA THR A 17 13.17 13.08 -7.74
C THR A 17 13.21 12.87 -6.22
N ARG A 18 12.13 12.36 -5.62
CA ARG A 18 12.07 11.98 -4.20
C ARG A 18 12.73 10.62 -3.97
N ARG A 19 14.00 10.51 -4.34
CA ARG A 19 14.82 9.34 -4.01
C ARG A 19 15.45 9.56 -2.64
N ARG A 20 15.24 8.63 -1.70
CA ARG A 20 15.90 8.64 -0.40
C ARG A 20 17.42 8.63 -0.62
N VAL A 21 18.09 9.71 -0.24
CA VAL A 21 19.55 9.72 -0.21
C VAL A 21 19.97 8.95 1.03
N LEU A 22 20.33 7.68 0.88
CA LEU A 22 20.94 6.89 1.95
C LEU A 22 22.22 7.61 2.42
N GLY A 23 22.14 8.24 3.58
CA GLY A 23 23.29 8.82 4.25
C GLY A 23 24.24 7.70 4.65
N ASN A 24 25.33 7.51 3.90
CA ASN A 24 26.41 6.60 4.28
C ASN A 24 27.00 7.02 5.63
N GLY A 25 26.47 6.45 6.71
CA GLY A 25 27.07 6.44 8.04
C GLY A 25 28.31 5.54 8.03
N ALA A 26 29.38 6.00 7.38
CA ALA A 26 30.69 5.37 7.46
C ALA A 26 31.28 5.60 8.86
N GLY A 27 30.92 4.73 9.81
CA GLY A 27 31.57 4.60 11.10
C GLY A 27 32.95 3.96 10.93
N LEU A 28 33.96 4.79 10.70
CA LEU A 28 35.37 4.44 10.87
C LEU A 28 35.64 4.06 12.34
N VAL A 29 35.77 2.76 12.62
CA VAL A 29 36.44 2.28 13.83
C VAL A 29 37.73 1.59 13.41
N GLY A 30 38.81 2.36 13.39
CA GLY A 30 40.15 1.82 13.55
C GLY A 30 40.45 1.71 15.04
N ILE A 31 41.05 0.59 15.47
CA ILE A 31 42.15 0.54 16.44
C ILE A 31 42.89 -0.79 16.24
N ALA A 32 44.21 -0.66 16.30
CA ALA A 32 45.27 -1.63 16.11
C ALA A 32 45.20 -2.85 17.05
N GLY A 33 45.75 -3.96 16.57
CA GLY A 33 45.83 -5.22 17.31
C GLY A 33 46.93 -5.31 18.36
N VAL A 34 46.89 -6.43 19.09
CA VAL A 34 48.05 -7.00 19.78
C VAL A 34 48.02 -8.52 19.59
N VAL A 35 49.18 -9.03 19.21
CA VAL A 35 49.55 -10.44 19.02
C VAL A 35 49.70 -11.13 20.37
N GLY A 36 49.19 -12.35 20.51
CA GLY A 36 49.44 -13.22 21.66
C GLY A 36 49.35 -14.69 21.29
N VAL A 37 50.51 -15.33 21.11
CA VAL A 37 50.70 -16.76 20.83
C VAL A 37 50.63 -17.56 22.14
N GLY A 38 49.98 -18.72 22.13
CA GLY A 38 50.07 -19.72 23.21
C GLY A 38 49.44 -21.05 22.84
N GLN A 39 50.28 -22.09 22.70
CA GLN A 39 49.95 -23.46 22.30
C GLN A 39 49.48 -24.34 23.47
N SER A 40 48.68 -25.37 23.13
CA SER A 40 48.65 -26.75 23.71
C SER A 40 48.30 -26.92 25.20
N SER A 41 47.64 -27.98 25.68
CA SER A 41 47.65 -29.40 25.35
C SER A 41 46.53 -30.14 26.14
N ALA A 42 46.43 -31.44 25.90
CA ALA A 42 45.36 -32.38 26.22
C ALA A 42 45.15 -32.79 27.70
N GLY A 43 43.96 -33.34 27.96
CA GLY A 43 43.79 -34.60 28.70
C GLY A 43 43.10 -34.51 30.07
N GLY A 44 42.11 -35.37 30.31
CA GLY A 44 41.74 -35.77 31.66
C GLY A 44 40.25 -36.01 31.93
N THR A 45 39.88 -37.28 31.89
CA THR A 45 38.62 -37.91 32.35
C THR A 45 38.24 -37.59 33.80
N GLY A 46 36.94 -37.47 34.13
CA GLY A 46 36.48 -37.38 35.52
C GLY A 46 34.96 -37.26 35.77
N ARG A 47 34.26 -38.40 35.64
CA ARG A 47 33.01 -38.85 36.30
C ARG A 47 32.20 -37.90 37.23
N ARG A 48 30.91 -37.76 36.87
CA ARG A 48 29.65 -37.57 37.67
C ARG A 48 29.71 -36.98 39.08
N THR A 49 28.91 -35.93 39.30
CA THR A 49 27.96 -35.82 40.42
C THR A 49 26.69 -35.11 39.96
N GLU A 50 25.53 -35.62 40.40
CA GLU A 50 24.18 -35.07 40.18
C GLU A 50 23.81 -34.13 41.34
N SER A 51 23.29 -32.95 41.00
CA SER A 51 22.41 -32.08 41.79
C SER A 51 22.11 -30.89 40.86
N GLY A 52 20.90 -30.61 40.36
CA GLY A 52 19.62 -30.68 41.05
C GLY A 52 19.21 -29.27 41.45
N ASP A 53 19.12 -28.35 40.49
CA ASP A 53 18.54 -27.01 40.64
C ASP A 53 17.79 -26.67 39.34
N ASP A 54 16.47 -26.78 39.40
CA ASP A 54 15.51 -26.41 38.35
C ASP A 54 15.27 -24.90 38.44
N GLU A 55 16.22 -24.11 37.90
CA GLU A 55 16.00 -22.68 37.68
C GLU A 55 15.10 -22.51 36.46
N THR A 56 13.80 -22.40 36.74
CA THR A 56 12.82 -21.91 35.77
C THR A 56 13.26 -20.51 35.32
N PRO A 57 13.51 -20.27 34.02
CA PRO A 57 13.86 -18.94 33.55
C PRO A 57 12.68 -17.98 33.81
N PRO A 58 12.96 -16.69 34.11
CA PRO A 58 11.90 -15.74 34.40
C PRO A 58 10.96 -15.67 33.20
N ARG A 59 9.67 -15.88 33.45
CA ARG A 59 8.62 -15.59 32.47
C ARG A 59 8.77 -14.12 32.11
N VAL A 60 9.13 -13.87 30.86
CA VAL A 60 8.97 -12.56 30.24
C VAL A 60 7.48 -12.28 30.33
N ASP A 61 7.12 -11.33 31.18
CA ASP A 61 5.78 -10.75 31.22
C ASP A 61 5.66 -9.91 29.95
N THR A 62 5.23 -10.53 28.86
CA THR A 62 4.77 -9.81 27.67
C THR A 62 3.42 -9.22 28.03
N THR A 63 3.42 -8.14 28.79
CA THR A 63 2.29 -7.22 28.84
C THR A 63 2.14 -6.70 27.43
N ARG A 64 1.29 -7.37 26.65
CA ARG A 64 0.86 -6.95 25.33
C ARG A 64 0.43 -5.49 25.46
N ASP A 65 1.02 -4.61 24.67
CA ASP A 65 0.65 -3.21 24.68
C ASP A 65 -0.73 -3.11 24.00
N ASP A 66 -1.80 -3.15 24.79
CA ASP A 66 -3.18 -2.96 24.32
C ASP A 66 -3.39 -1.57 23.66
N SER A 67 -2.35 -0.71 23.63
CA SER A 67 -2.38 0.63 23.04
C SER A 67 -2.76 0.67 21.55
N ALA A 68 -2.41 -0.37 20.78
CA ALA A 68 -2.67 -0.38 19.34
C ALA A 68 -4.18 -0.47 19.00
N ALA A 69 -4.97 -1.14 19.85
CA ALA A 69 -6.41 -1.28 19.66
C ALA A 69 -7.17 0.03 19.90
N ASP A 70 -6.60 0.93 20.71
CA ASP A 70 -7.17 2.25 21.01
C ASP A 70 -6.80 3.32 19.96
N LEU A 71 -5.89 3.01 19.03
CA LEU A 71 -5.52 3.93 17.95
C LEU A 71 -6.63 4.01 16.90
N PRO A 72 -6.82 5.19 16.26
CA PRO A 72 -7.72 5.30 15.11
C PRO A 72 -7.40 4.25 14.04
N LEU A 73 -8.43 3.85 13.30
CA LEU A 73 -8.29 2.92 12.18
C LEU A 73 -8.95 3.51 10.94
N ILE A 74 -8.14 3.72 9.91
CA ILE A 74 -8.59 4.09 8.58
C ILE A 74 -8.39 2.89 7.65
N ASP A 75 -9.46 2.41 7.05
CA ASP A 75 -9.41 1.41 6.01
C ASP A 75 -9.12 2.08 4.66
N ALA A 76 -7.91 1.95 4.15
CA ALA A 76 -7.48 2.62 2.92
C ALA A 76 -8.06 1.98 1.63
N HIS A 77 -8.78 0.86 1.73
CA HIS A 77 -9.26 0.14 0.55
C HIS A 77 -10.58 -0.57 0.83
N THR A 78 -11.69 0.04 0.42
CA THR A 78 -13.02 -0.56 0.42
C THR A 78 -13.76 -0.24 -0.89
N HIS A 79 -14.86 -0.94 -1.14
CA HIS A 79 -15.71 -0.71 -2.31
C HIS A 79 -17.18 -0.61 -1.94
N LEU A 80 -17.96 0.00 -2.82
CA LEU A 80 -19.41 -0.13 -2.86
C LEU A 80 -19.79 -0.83 -4.16
N ILE A 81 -20.74 -1.77 -4.10
CA ILE A 81 -21.10 -2.62 -5.23
C ILE A 81 -22.59 -2.45 -5.53
N PRO A 82 -22.99 -1.91 -6.71
CA PRO A 82 -24.38 -1.56 -6.97
C PRO A 82 -25.28 -2.76 -7.30
N GLU A 83 -24.70 -3.85 -7.83
CA GLU A 83 -25.46 -5.03 -8.25
C GLU A 83 -24.77 -6.33 -7.84
N GLN A 84 -25.58 -7.36 -7.57
CA GLN A 84 -25.11 -8.70 -7.26
C GLN A 84 -24.26 -9.25 -8.43
N THR A 85 -23.09 -9.78 -8.11
CA THR A 85 -22.23 -10.46 -9.09
C THR A 85 -21.26 -11.42 -8.40
N LEU A 86 -20.71 -12.38 -9.15
CA LEU A 86 -19.80 -13.40 -8.62
C LEU A 86 -20.33 -14.11 -7.35
N ASP A 87 -21.65 -14.36 -7.29
CA ASP A 87 -22.35 -14.94 -6.14
C ASP A 87 -22.19 -14.14 -4.83
N ARG A 88 -21.95 -12.83 -4.93
CA ARG A 88 -21.88 -11.88 -3.81
C ARG A 88 -22.99 -10.85 -3.92
N ASP A 89 -23.66 -10.60 -2.81
CA ASP A 89 -24.67 -9.54 -2.71
C ASP A 89 -24.05 -8.16 -2.91
N PRO A 90 -24.82 -7.17 -3.41
CA PRO A 90 -24.35 -5.79 -3.49
C PRO A 90 -23.98 -5.27 -2.10
N LEU A 91 -23.14 -4.24 -2.07
CA LEU A 91 -22.72 -3.59 -0.82
C LEU A 91 -23.07 -2.10 -0.90
N SER A 92 -24.01 -1.68 -0.07
CA SER A 92 -24.42 -0.28 0.07
C SER A 92 -23.57 0.50 1.07
N ALA A 93 -23.64 1.84 1.01
CA ALA A 93 -22.95 2.70 1.98
C ALA A 93 -23.43 2.46 3.42
N ASP A 94 -24.73 2.26 3.63
CA ASP A 94 -25.31 1.95 4.95
C ASP A 94 -24.73 0.64 5.53
N GLU A 95 -24.59 -0.39 4.69
CA GLU A 95 -24.02 -1.68 5.09
C GLU A 95 -22.53 -1.57 5.38
N LEU A 96 -21.77 -0.85 4.55
CA LEU A 96 -20.36 -0.58 4.79
C LEU A 96 -20.16 0.15 6.12
N VAL A 97 -20.93 1.21 6.39
CA VAL A 97 -20.83 1.96 7.66
C VAL A 97 -21.24 1.12 8.86
N ALA A 98 -22.30 0.31 8.74
CA ALA A 98 -22.69 -0.61 9.81
C ALA A 98 -21.60 -1.66 10.10
N TRP A 99 -20.93 -2.14 9.05
CA TRP A 99 -19.79 -3.04 9.19
C TRP A 99 -18.59 -2.34 9.82
N MET A 100 -18.27 -1.11 9.41
CA MET A 100 -17.21 -0.29 10.03
C MET A 100 -17.45 -0.10 11.53
N ASP A 101 -18.68 0.24 11.93
CA ASP A 101 -19.07 0.42 13.33
C ASP A 101 -18.90 -0.88 14.14
N ALA A 102 -19.17 -2.04 13.54
CA ALA A 102 -19.01 -3.34 14.18
C ALA A 102 -17.52 -3.74 14.38
N HIS A 103 -16.60 -3.16 13.60
CA HIS A 103 -15.18 -3.49 13.61
C HIS A 103 -14.28 -2.35 14.14
N GLY A 104 -14.86 -1.23 14.56
CA GLY A 104 -14.11 -0.09 15.10
C GLY A 104 -13.29 0.65 14.04
N ILE A 105 -13.79 0.75 12.81
CA ILE A 105 -13.17 1.54 11.74
C ILE A 105 -13.73 2.96 11.77
N ASP A 106 -12.84 3.94 11.92
CA ASP A 106 -13.21 5.35 11.99
C ASP A 106 -13.56 5.90 10.61
N HIS A 107 -12.72 5.62 9.60
CA HIS A 107 -12.93 6.08 8.23
C HIS A 107 -12.60 4.98 7.23
N ALA A 108 -13.26 5.01 6.07
CA ALA A 108 -12.96 4.10 4.96
C ALA A 108 -12.77 4.89 3.67
N VAL A 109 -11.71 4.59 2.94
CA VAL A 109 -11.51 5.05 1.57
C VAL A 109 -12.32 4.16 0.64
N VAL A 110 -13.22 4.77 -0.12
CA VAL A 110 -14.12 4.06 -1.04
C VAL A 110 -13.61 4.23 -2.46
N GLN A 111 -13.11 3.15 -3.03
CA GLN A 111 -12.55 3.11 -4.38
C GLN A 111 -13.67 3.08 -5.45
N ALA A 112 -13.39 3.70 -6.59
CA ALA A 112 -14.23 3.62 -7.78
C ALA A 112 -13.73 2.54 -8.75
N LEU A 113 -14.65 1.98 -9.54
CA LEU A 113 -14.42 0.86 -10.47
C LEU A 113 -14.91 1.24 -11.88
N ASP A 114 -14.25 2.20 -12.53
CA ASP A 114 -14.64 2.66 -13.87
C ASP A 114 -14.09 1.76 -15.00
N SER A 115 -12.96 1.05 -14.79
CA SER A 115 -12.37 0.22 -15.84
C SER A 115 -13.06 -1.16 -15.97
N PRO A 116 -13.29 -1.66 -17.19
CA PRO A 116 -13.77 -3.03 -17.45
C PRO A 116 -12.98 -4.14 -16.75
N GLU A 117 -11.69 -3.96 -16.50
CA GLU A 117 -10.85 -4.94 -15.79
C GLU A 117 -11.03 -4.88 -14.26
N SER A 118 -11.68 -3.83 -13.74
CA SER A 118 -11.83 -3.62 -12.29
C SER A 118 -12.69 -4.69 -11.64
N TYR A 119 -13.95 -4.80 -12.07
CA TYR A 119 -14.95 -5.70 -11.53
C TYR A 119 -16.08 -5.93 -12.55
N PRO A 120 -16.82 -7.07 -12.53
CA PRO A 120 -17.85 -7.35 -13.54
C PRO A 120 -19.01 -6.34 -13.58
N VAL A 121 -19.25 -5.64 -12.46
CA VAL A 121 -20.22 -4.56 -12.35
C VAL A 121 -19.44 -3.30 -12.03
N GLN A 122 -19.67 -2.23 -12.79
CA GLN A 122 -19.01 -0.94 -12.56
C GLN A 122 -19.61 -0.25 -11.34
N ALA A 123 -18.75 0.30 -10.50
CA ALA A 123 -19.07 1.29 -9.47
C ALA A 123 -18.40 2.61 -9.90
N PRO A 124 -18.98 3.32 -10.89
CA PRO A 124 -18.31 4.46 -11.49
C PRO A 124 -18.19 5.63 -10.51
N SER A 125 -17.17 6.46 -10.70
CA SER A 125 -16.84 7.56 -9.79
C SER A 125 -18.01 8.48 -9.44
N TRP A 126 -18.85 8.86 -10.42
CA TRP A 126 -20.01 9.72 -10.15
C TRP A 126 -21.02 9.08 -9.20
N TRP A 127 -21.18 7.76 -9.27
CA TRP A 127 -22.10 6.99 -8.43
C TRP A 127 -21.53 6.79 -7.03
N VAL A 128 -20.24 6.46 -6.91
CA VAL A 128 -19.55 6.38 -5.60
C VAL A 128 -19.70 7.71 -4.87
N LEU A 129 -19.42 8.83 -5.54
CA LEU A 129 -19.61 10.16 -4.97
C LEU A 129 -21.05 10.41 -4.49
N GLU A 130 -22.07 9.97 -5.24
CA GLU A 130 -23.47 10.07 -4.80
C GLU A 130 -23.77 9.19 -3.56
N GLN A 131 -23.19 7.99 -3.46
CA GLN A 131 -23.45 7.10 -2.32
C GLN A 131 -22.83 7.62 -1.03
N VAL A 132 -21.60 8.15 -1.09
CA VAL A 132 -20.88 8.61 0.11
C VAL A 132 -21.41 9.94 0.65
N GLU A 133 -22.21 10.69 -0.11
CA GLU A 133 -22.82 11.97 0.32
C GLU A 133 -23.64 11.84 1.62
N ALA A 134 -24.16 10.63 1.92
CA ALA A 134 -24.87 10.35 3.17
C ALA A 134 -23.94 10.27 4.40
N TYR A 135 -22.63 10.05 4.19
CA TYR A 135 -21.64 9.76 5.22
C TYR A 135 -20.31 10.52 5.00
N PRO A 136 -20.33 11.86 4.80
CA PRO A 136 -19.15 12.64 4.42
C PRO A 136 -18.04 12.66 5.48
N ASP A 137 -18.39 12.38 6.74
CA ASP A 137 -17.44 12.32 7.87
C ASP A 137 -16.89 10.90 8.13
N ARG A 138 -17.26 9.90 7.31
CA ARG A 138 -16.86 8.49 7.50
C ARG A 138 -16.31 7.86 6.23
N LEU A 139 -16.86 8.20 5.07
CA LEU A 139 -16.49 7.63 3.78
C LEU A 139 -15.73 8.66 2.95
N LEU A 140 -14.52 8.28 2.52
CA LEU A 140 -13.57 9.13 1.81
C LEU A 140 -13.50 8.65 0.36
N PRO A 141 -14.23 9.28 -0.59
CA PRO A 141 -14.31 8.76 -1.95
C PRO A 141 -13.01 8.98 -2.72
N PHE A 142 -12.53 7.92 -3.36
CA PHE A 142 -11.58 8.02 -4.46
C PHE A 142 -12.37 7.98 -5.78
N CYS A 143 -11.90 8.75 -6.75
CA CYS A 143 -12.43 8.73 -8.11
C CYS A 143 -11.46 8.02 -9.04
N THR A 144 -11.86 7.71 -10.26
CA THR A 144 -10.97 7.22 -11.31
C THR A 144 -11.57 7.59 -12.66
N VAL A 145 -10.76 7.42 -13.71
CA VAL A 145 -11.16 7.61 -15.10
C VAL A 145 -10.47 6.52 -15.89
N ASP A 146 -11.21 5.75 -16.68
CA ASP A 146 -10.58 4.78 -17.56
C ASP A 146 -9.69 5.51 -18.58
N PRO A 147 -8.37 5.24 -18.62
CA PRO A 147 -7.42 5.96 -19.46
C PRO A 147 -7.72 5.82 -20.96
N ARG A 148 -8.49 4.82 -21.37
CA ARG A 148 -8.89 4.62 -22.77
C ARG A 148 -9.99 5.60 -23.21
N THR A 149 -10.58 6.35 -22.28
CA THR A 149 -11.50 7.45 -22.60
C THR A 149 -10.78 8.71 -23.06
N LEU A 150 -9.46 8.82 -22.88
CA LEU A 150 -8.65 9.96 -23.36
C LEU A 150 -8.59 10.04 -24.90
N VAL A 151 -9.13 9.07 -25.64
CA VAL A 151 -9.17 9.04 -27.11
C VAL A 151 -10.01 10.16 -27.73
N TYR A 152 -10.89 10.80 -26.96
CA TYR A 152 -11.87 11.74 -27.50
C TYR A 152 -11.30 13.15 -27.75
N GLU A 153 -10.22 13.54 -27.08
CA GLU A 153 -9.68 14.90 -27.18
C GLU A 153 -8.15 14.91 -27.11
N ALA A 154 -7.51 15.69 -27.99
CA ALA A 154 -6.05 15.75 -28.09
C ALA A 154 -5.39 16.58 -26.97
N ASP A 155 -6.16 17.44 -26.30
CA ASP A 155 -5.73 18.33 -25.21
C ASP A 155 -6.27 17.91 -23.84
N PHE A 156 -7.05 16.82 -23.77
CA PHE A 156 -7.57 16.24 -22.52
C PHE A 156 -8.46 17.17 -21.68
N GLY A 157 -9.08 18.18 -22.30
CA GLY A 157 -9.90 19.17 -21.62
C GLY A 157 -11.08 18.54 -20.86
N ALA A 158 -11.85 17.67 -21.51
CA ALA A 158 -13.02 17.04 -20.91
C ALA A 158 -12.68 16.12 -19.72
N VAL A 159 -11.55 15.41 -19.77
CA VAL A 159 -11.10 14.55 -18.65
C VAL A 159 -10.63 15.41 -17.47
N THR A 160 -9.93 16.50 -17.76
CA THR A 160 -9.54 17.49 -16.75
C THR A 160 -10.77 18.08 -16.06
N GLU A 161 -11.74 18.58 -16.83
CA GLU A 161 -12.99 19.11 -16.27
C GLU A 161 -13.80 18.05 -15.50
N LEU A 162 -13.75 16.78 -15.93
CA LEU A 162 -14.42 15.70 -15.22
C LEU A 162 -13.77 15.44 -13.86
N LEU A 163 -12.44 15.36 -13.82
CA LEU A 163 -11.69 15.19 -12.57
C LEU A 163 -11.91 16.37 -11.62
N GLU A 164 -11.83 17.61 -12.12
CA GLU A 164 -12.11 18.82 -11.34
C GLU A 164 -13.52 18.76 -10.71
N ARG A 165 -14.53 18.32 -11.46
CA ARG A 165 -15.88 18.10 -10.92
C ARG A 165 -15.93 17.04 -9.84
N TYR A 166 -15.13 15.98 -9.92
CA TYR A 166 -15.08 14.94 -8.88
C TYR A 166 -14.39 15.46 -7.62
N VAL A 167 -13.29 16.21 -7.78
CA VAL A 167 -12.60 16.90 -6.66
C VAL A 167 -13.55 17.89 -5.97
N ASP A 168 -14.28 18.71 -6.74
CA ASP A 168 -15.29 19.65 -6.20
C ASP A 168 -16.42 18.94 -5.45
N ARG A 169 -16.70 17.67 -5.78
CA ARG A 169 -17.69 16.81 -5.09
C ARG A 169 -17.10 16.03 -3.92
N GLY A 170 -15.83 16.24 -3.58
CA GLY A 170 -15.19 15.68 -2.40
C GLY A 170 -14.31 14.46 -2.65
N ALA A 171 -13.97 14.14 -3.91
CA ALA A 171 -12.95 13.11 -4.18
C ALA A 171 -11.62 13.49 -3.50
N ARG A 172 -11.01 12.53 -2.80
CA ARG A 172 -9.78 12.71 -2.01
C ARG A 172 -8.56 11.96 -2.55
N GLY A 173 -8.74 11.23 -3.64
CA GLY A 173 -7.69 10.47 -4.30
C GLY A 173 -8.18 9.86 -5.60
N PHE A 174 -7.28 9.12 -6.24
CA PHE A 174 -7.51 8.48 -7.52
C PHE A 174 -7.34 6.96 -7.40
N GLY A 175 -8.41 6.19 -7.47
CA GLY A 175 -8.39 4.74 -7.33
C GLY A 175 -9.79 4.09 -7.34
N GLU A 176 -9.92 2.78 -7.52
CA GLU A 176 -8.85 1.81 -7.76
C GLU A 176 -8.50 1.85 -9.25
N LEU A 177 -7.29 2.28 -9.58
CA LEU A 177 -6.83 2.36 -10.96
C LEU A 177 -6.41 0.96 -11.43
N LYS A 178 -7.30 0.32 -12.17
CA LYS A 178 -7.18 -1.07 -12.63
C LYS A 178 -7.42 -1.19 -14.14
N ALA A 179 -6.78 -0.33 -14.91
CA ALA A 179 -6.92 -0.33 -16.36
C ALA A 179 -6.07 -1.44 -17.00
N GLY A 180 -6.60 -2.08 -18.04
CA GLY A 180 -5.91 -3.11 -18.83
C GLY A 180 -4.76 -2.57 -19.71
N LEU A 181 -3.83 -1.81 -19.13
CA LEU A 181 -2.68 -1.16 -19.78
C LEU A 181 -1.40 -1.40 -18.98
N PRO A 182 -0.21 -1.29 -19.61
CA PRO A 182 1.05 -1.18 -18.87
C PRO A 182 1.04 0.04 -17.94
N ILE A 183 1.65 -0.04 -16.76
CA ILE A 183 1.61 1.05 -15.75
C ILE A 183 2.24 2.37 -16.23
N ASP A 184 3.16 2.29 -17.21
CA ASP A 184 3.84 3.41 -17.89
C ASP A 184 3.18 3.80 -19.23
N ASP A 185 1.92 3.42 -19.47
CA ASP A 185 1.22 3.83 -20.70
C ASP A 185 1.07 5.37 -20.75
N PRO A 186 1.34 6.04 -21.88
CA PRO A 186 1.25 7.50 -21.98
C PRO A 186 -0.11 8.10 -21.61
N ARG A 187 -1.19 7.31 -21.71
CA ARG A 187 -2.53 7.75 -21.25
C ARG A 187 -2.64 7.77 -19.73
N LEU A 188 -1.97 6.86 -19.04
CA LEU A 188 -1.87 6.84 -17.59
C LEU A 188 -0.93 7.93 -17.09
N GLU A 189 0.20 8.15 -17.77
CA GLU A 189 1.10 9.28 -17.48
C GLU A 189 0.34 10.61 -17.43
N ARG A 190 -0.57 10.84 -18.39
CA ARG A 190 -1.42 12.03 -18.38
C ARG A 190 -2.34 12.10 -17.16
N LEU A 191 -2.85 10.97 -16.67
CA LEU A 191 -3.66 10.93 -15.45
C LEU A 191 -2.79 11.18 -14.21
N TYR A 192 -1.54 10.70 -14.18
CA TYR A 192 -0.61 10.99 -13.09
C TYR A 192 -0.25 12.48 -13.03
N GLU A 193 -0.06 13.14 -14.17
CA GLU A 193 0.10 14.60 -14.24
C GLU A 193 -1.10 15.34 -13.64
N LEU A 194 -2.32 14.91 -13.98
CA LEU A 194 -3.54 15.50 -13.43
C LEU A 194 -3.65 15.24 -11.92
N CYS A 195 -3.31 14.04 -11.45
CA CYS A 195 -3.30 13.75 -10.01
C CYS A 195 -2.27 14.63 -9.29
N ALA A 196 -1.09 14.86 -9.88
CA ALA A 196 -0.08 15.77 -9.35
C ALA A 196 -0.58 17.23 -9.29
N ASP A 197 -1.31 17.70 -10.30
CA ASP A 197 -1.84 19.06 -10.35
C ASP A 197 -2.94 19.30 -9.29
N HIS A 198 -3.57 18.22 -8.80
CA HIS A 198 -4.66 18.26 -7.82
C HIS A 198 -4.28 17.67 -6.45
N ASP A 199 -3.00 17.35 -6.22
CA ASP A 199 -2.49 16.72 -4.99
C ASP A 199 -3.27 15.44 -4.60
N LEU A 200 -3.63 14.62 -5.60
CA LEU A 200 -4.36 13.37 -5.39
C LEU A 200 -3.41 12.17 -5.31
N PRO A 201 -3.45 11.35 -4.23
CA PRO A 201 -2.76 10.07 -4.21
C PRO A 201 -3.39 9.10 -5.20
N VAL A 202 -2.61 8.17 -5.75
CA VAL A 202 -3.06 7.15 -6.71
C VAL A 202 -3.00 5.77 -6.08
N LEU A 203 -4.16 5.15 -5.83
CA LEU A 203 -4.23 3.71 -5.52
C LEU A 203 -4.42 2.93 -6.81
N PHE A 204 -3.47 2.04 -7.13
CA PHE A 204 -3.49 1.26 -8.36
C PHE A 204 -3.39 -0.24 -8.09
N HIS A 205 -3.98 -1.01 -8.99
CA HIS A 205 -3.94 -2.47 -9.00
C HIS A 205 -3.02 -2.99 -10.10
N THR A 206 -1.95 -3.67 -9.74
CA THR A 206 -1.04 -4.36 -10.67
C THR A 206 -1.14 -5.88 -10.56
N ASP A 207 -1.39 -6.52 -11.71
CA ASP A 207 -1.39 -7.96 -11.91
C ASP A 207 -0.90 -8.32 -13.34
N GLU A 208 -1.32 -9.47 -13.87
CA GLU A 208 -1.03 -9.89 -15.25
C GLU A 208 -2.01 -9.33 -16.30
N LYS A 209 -3.06 -8.61 -15.89
CA LYS A 209 -4.16 -8.11 -16.73
C LYS A 209 -4.29 -6.58 -16.69
N ALA A 210 -4.07 -5.96 -15.55
CA ALA A 210 -4.26 -4.54 -15.25
C ALA A 210 -2.98 -3.94 -14.67
N MET A 211 -2.73 -2.67 -15.02
CA MET A 211 -1.53 -1.91 -14.66
C MET A 211 -0.25 -2.76 -14.75
N MET A 212 -0.08 -3.38 -15.91
CA MET A 212 0.89 -4.46 -16.10
C MET A 212 2.32 -3.96 -16.00
N ASP A 213 3.17 -4.74 -15.35
CA ASP A 213 4.62 -4.55 -15.36
C ASP A 213 5.37 -5.80 -15.89
N GLU A 214 6.68 -5.87 -15.67
CA GLU A 214 7.58 -7.01 -15.86
C GLU A 214 8.06 -7.54 -14.49
N VAL A 215 8.73 -8.68 -14.46
CA VAL A 215 9.37 -9.15 -13.21
C VAL A 215 10.45 -8.14 -12.83
N GLY A 216 10.44 -7.71 -11.57
CA GLY A 216 11.31 -6.65 -11.05
C GLY A 216 10.70 -5.24 -11.06
N LEU A 217 9.43 -5.12 -11.46
CA LEU A 217 8.67 -3.85 -11.45
C LEU A 217 9.40 -2.63 -12.09
N PRO A 218 10.08 -2.78 -13.25
CA PRO A 218 10.85 -1.68 -13.81
C PRO A 218 9.99 -0.50 -14.28
N ARG A 219 8.77 -0.74 -14.79
CA ARG A 219 7.91 0.34 -15.30
C ARG A 219 7.34 1.15 -14.14
N LEU A 220 6.98 0.49 -13.03
CA LEU A 220 6.58 1.18 -11.81
C LEU A 220 7.72 2.07 -11.31
N GLU A 221 8.96 1.58 -11.26
CA GLU A 221 10.10 2.42 -10.87
C GLU A 221 10.24 3.67 -11.76
N ASP A 222 10.14 3.52 -13.07
CA ASP A 222 10.18 4.65 -14.01
C ASP A 222 9.05 5.65 -13.73
N VAL A 223 7.84 5.18 -13.39
CA VAL A 223 6.71 6.02 -12.97
C VAL A 223 7.01 6.74 -11.65
N LEU A 224 7.47 6.04 -10.62
CA LEU A 224 7.81 6.65 -9.32
C LEU A 224 8.86 7.76 -9.47
N ALA A 225 9.88 7.52 -10.32
CA ALA A 225 10.94 8.48 -10.59
C ALA A 225 10.44 9.70 -11.41
N SER A 226 9.49 9.49 -12.32
CA SER A 226 8.96 10.51 -13.23
C SER A 226 7.89 11.40 -12.60
N PHE A 227 7.14 10.86 -11.62
CA PHE A 227 6.04 11.56 -10.94
C PHE A 227 6.29 11.70 -9.42
N PRO A 228 7.38 12.38 -8.99
CA PRO A 228 7.77 12.44 -7.58
C PRO A 228 6.82 13.27 -6.69
N SER A 229 5.81 13.92 -7.27
CA SER A 229 4.77 14.65 -6.56
C SER A 229 3.46 13.87 -6.39
N VAL A 230 3.36 12.68 -7.00
CA VAL A 230 2.22 11.77 -6.81
C VAL A 230 2.64 10.70 -5.82
N ASP A 231 1.85 10.54 -4.77
CA ASP A 231 2.01 9.42 -3.84
C ASP A 231 1.21 8.22 -4.39
N PHE A 232 1.91 7.10 -4.60
CA PHE A 232 1.35 5.89 -5.18
C PHE A 232 1.11 4.83 -4.10
N VAL A 233 -0.10 4.31 -4.01
CA VAL A 233 -0.47 3.21 -3.12
C VAL A 233 -0.60 1.94 -3.95
N ALA A 234 0.37 1.03 -3.80
CA ALA A 234 0.50 -0.16 -4.60
C ALA A 234 -0.32 -1.33 -4.03
N HIS A 235 -1.17 -1.85 -4.89
CA HIS A 235 -1.98 -3.07 -4.79
C HIS A 235 -1.79 -3.81 -6.15
N ALA A 236 -1.86 -5.12 -6.38
CA ALA A 236 -2.24 -6.26 -5.57
C ALA A 236 -1.19 -7.39 -5.72
N HIS A 237 -1.53 -8.47 -6.43
CA HIS A 237 -0.78 -9.72 -6.53
C HIS A 237 0.62 -9.51 -7.09
N ALA A 238 0.76 -8.77 -8.21
CA ALA A 238 2.08 -8.56 -8.79
C ALA A 238 2.97 -7.68 -7.92
N TRP A 239 2.42 -6.72 -7.17
CA TRP A 239 3.17 -5.96 -6.18
C TRP A 239 3.67 -6.89 -5.08
N TRP A 240 2.76 -7.58 -4.40
CA TRP A 240 3.07 -8.38 -3.23
C TRP A 240 3.85 -9.66 -3.51
N ALA A 241 3.81 -10.21 -4.74
CA ALA A 241 4.71 -11.30 -5.15
C ALA A 241 6.19 -10.86 -5.03
N HIS A 242 6.49 -9.61 -5.33
CA HIS A 242 7.84 -9.05 -5.29
C HIS A 242 8.31 -8.64 -3.88
N ILE A 243 7.59 -9.01 -2.82
CA ILE A 243 8.19 -9.04 -1.48
C ILE A 243 9.35 -10.05 -1.39
N SER A 244 9.30 -11.10 -2.22
CA SER A 244 10.35 -12.11 -2.40
C SER A 244 11.30 -11.73 -3.55
N ALA A 245 12.56 -12.15 -3.45
CA ALA A 245 13.52 -12.09 -4.56
C ALA A 245 13.26 -13.18 -5.62
N ASP A 246 12.70 -14.32 -5.20
CA ASP A 246 12.33 -15.41 -6.10
C ASP A 246 10.91 -15.19 -6.62
N VAL A 247 10.81 -14.59 -7.81
CA VAL A 247 9.55 -14.29 -8.50
C VAL A 247 9.65 -14.67 -9.96
N SER A 248 8.73 -15.51 -10.41
CA SER A 248 8.53 -15.85 -11.80
C SER A 248 7.42 -15.00 -12.43
N ARG A 249 7.20 -15.19 -13.74
CA ARG A 249 6.10 -14.53 -14.45
C ARG A 249 4.72 -15.01 -13.98
N GLU A 250 4.62 -16.27 -13.53
CA GLU A 250 3.36 -16.89 -13.12
C GLU A 250 2.92 -16.39 -11.75
N ASP A 251 3.87 -16.15 -10.85
CA ASP A 251 3.62 -15.67 -9.48
C ASP A 251 2.89 -14.32 -9.41
N ARG A 252 2.96 -13.53 -10.48
CA ARG A 252 2.35 -12.20 -10.55
C ARG A 252 0.84 -12.18 -10.67
N GLY A 253 0.23 -13.30 -11.04
CA GLY A 253 -1.22 -13.45 -11.16
C GLY A 253 -1.84 -14.36 -10.11
N ASP A 254 -1.08 -14.71 -9.07
CA ASP A 254 -1.51 -15.63 -8.01
C ASP A 254 -0.97 -15.17 -6.64
N TYR A 255 -1.21 -15.97 -5.60
CA TYR A 255 -0.66 -15.78 -4.26
C TYR A 255 0.47 -16.78 -4.02
N PRO A 256 1.75 -16.35 -4.10
CA PRO A 256 2.88 -17.25 -3.90
C PRO A 256 2.81 -18.00 -2.56
N THR A 257 3.27 -19.25 -2.58
CA THR A 257 3.33 -20.11 -1.39
C THR A 257 4.76 -20.36 -0.96
N GLY A 258 4.96 -20.68 0.31
CA GLY A 258 6.29 -20.93 0.88
C GLY A 258 6.95 -19.68 1.46
N PRO A 259 8.21 -19.81 1.92
CA PRO A 259 8.95 -18.75 2.58
C PRO A 259 9.30 -17.59 1.62
N ILE A 260 9.66 -16.44 2.19
CA ILE A 260 10.12 -15.28 1.43
C ILE A 260 11.64 -15.35 1.26
N GLU A 261 12.12 -15.27 0.02
CA GLU A 261 13.56 -15.12 -0.25
C GLU A 261 13.93 -13.63 -0.08
N PRO A 262 14.87 -13.27 0.82
CA PRO A 262 15.25 -11.88 1.05
C PRO A 262 15.80 -11.16 -0.19
N GLY A 263 15.62 -9.84 -0.23
CA GLY A 263 16.07 -9.00 -1.36
C GLY A 263 15.02 -8.84 -2.46
N GLY A 264 13.73 -8.93 -2.11
CA GLY A 264 12.63 -8.64 -3.02
C GLY A 264 12.60 -7.17 -3.48
N ARG A 265 11.87 -6.93 -4.57
CA ARG A 265 11.77 -5.58 -5.16
C ARG A 265 10.92 -4.63 -4.34
N VAL A 266 9.89 -5.12 -3.65
CA VAL A 266 9.02 -4.30 -2.79
C VAL A 266 9.81 -3.58 -1.68
N PRO A 267 10.56 -4.26 -0.79
CA PRO A 267 11.32 -3.57 0.25
C PRO A 267 12.38 -2.61 -0.31
N GLU A 268 12.96 -2.92 -1.48
CA GLU A 268 13.89 -2.02 -2.17
C GLU A 268 13.19 -0.72 -2.62
N LEU A 269 12.05 -0.82 -3.31
CA LEU A 269 11.28 0.33 -3.78
C LEU A 269 10.78 1.19 -2.62
N LEU A 270 10.23 0.57 -1.56
CA LEU A 270 9.81 1.29 -0.35
C LEU A 270 11.01 2.03 0.27
N SER A 271 12.18 1.40 0.35
CA SER A 271 13.40 2.03 0.89
C SER A 271 13.97 3.15 0.03
N GLU A 272 13.67 3.16 -1.27
CA GLU A 272 14.30 4.07 -2.22
C GLU A 272 13.44 5.30 -2.54
N TYR A 273 12.11 5.16 -2.54
CA TYR A 273 11.19 6.20 -2.97
C TYR A 273 10.28 6.65 -1.82
N ASP A 274 10.16 7.96 -1.62
CA ASP A 274 9.26 8.51 -0.58
C ASP A 274 7.79 8.55 -0.99
N ASN A 275 7.50 8.31 -2.26
CA ASN A 275 6.18 8.47 -2.86
C ASN A 275 5.53 7.13 -3.25
N VAL A 276 5.89 6.04 -2.57
CA VAL A 276 5.29 4.73 -2.76
C VAL A 276 4.93 4.10 -1.41
N TYR A 277 3.72 3.56 -1.35
CA TYR A 277 3.16 2.89 -0.19
C TYR A 277 2.64 1.51 -0.60
N GLY A 278 2.65 0.55 0.31
CA GLY A 278 2.01 -0.76 0.14
C GLY A 278 0.67 -0.81 0.86
N ASP A 279 -0.38 -1.18 0.14
CA ASP A 279 -1.68 -1.51 0.73
C ASP A 279 -1.73 -3.00 1.11
N VAL A 280 -2.00 -3.30 2.39
CA VAL A 280 -2.00 -4.68 2.93
C VAL A 280 -3.30 -5.45 2.66
N SER A 281 -4.24 -4.86 1.91
CA SER A 281 -5.57 -5.40 1.65
C SER A 281 -5.61 -6.70 0.83
N ALA A 282 -6.83 -7.24 0.78
CA ALA A 282 -7.21 -8.44 0.06
C ALA A 282 -6.40 -9.68 0.48
N GLY A 283 -6.50 -10.74 -0.32
CA GLY A 283 -5.62 -11.89 -0.20
C GLY A 283 -4.15 -11.55 -0.49
N SER A 284 -3.87 -10.44 -1.18
CA SER A 284 -2.52 -10.10 -1.65
C SER A 284 -1.58 -9.68 -0.52
N GLY A 285 -1.89 -8.60 0.20
CA GLY A 285 -1.07 -8.14 1.31
C GLY A 285 -1.14 -9.11 2.49
N TRP A 286 -2.33 -9.65 2.77
CA TRP A 286 -2.50 -10.69 3.78
C TRP A 286 -1.59 -11.90 3.53
N ASN A 287 -1.59 -12.46 2.33
CA ASN A 287 -0.74 -13.62 2.00
C ASN A 287 0.74 -13.26 2.12
N ALA A 288 1.17 -12.11 1.58
CA ALA A 288 2.56 -11.69 1.64
C ALA A 288 3.07 -11.57 3.08
N LEU A 289 2.29 -10.99 3.99
CA LEU A 289 2.70 -10.81 5.38
C LEU A 289 2.61 -12.10 6.18
N THR A 290 1.68 -13.02 5.87
CA THR A 290 1.39 -14.15 6.77
C THR A 290 1.93 -15.50 6.32
N ARG A 291 2.39 -15.63 5.06
CA ARG A 291 3.02 -16.88 4.58
C ARG A 291 4.40 -17.15 5.17
N ASP A 292 5.06 -16.11 5.69
CA ASP A 292 6.35 -16.16 6.38
C ASP A 292 6.43 -15.04 7.44
N GLU A 293 5.79 -15.26 8.59
CA GLU A 293 5.71 -14.26 9.67
C GLU A 293 7.08 -13.83 10.20
N ALA A 294 8.05 -14.73 10.22
CA ALA A 294 9.38 -14.43 10.73
C ALA A 294 10.09 -13.38 9.86
N TYR A 295 9.92 -13.48 8.54
CA TYR A 295 10.36 -12.44 7.61
C TYR A 295 9.51 -11.17 7.76
N ALA A 296 8.18 -11.33 7.76
CA ALA A 296 7.26 -10.20 7.75
C ALA A 296 7.36 -9.32 9.00
N GLN A 297 7.71 -9.87 10.17
CA GLN A 297 7.98 -9.10 11.38
C GLN A 297 9.06 -8.02 11.11
N GLY A 298 10.21 -8.42 10.56
CA GLY A 298 11.28 -7.48 10.23
C GLY A 298 10.89 -6.52 9.11
N PHE A 299 10.16 -7.00 8.09
CA PHE A 299 9.65 -6.14 7.02
C PHE A 299 8.74 -5.03 7.54
N LEU A 300 7.82 -5.34 8.47
CA LEU A 300 6.92 -4.37 9.07
C LEU A 300 7.68 -3.38 9.97
N GLU A 301 8.66 -3.85 10.74
CA GLU A 301 9.55 -2.99 11.54
C GLU A 301 10.34 -2.01 10.66
N ASP A 302 10.78 -2.42 9.47
CA ASP A 302 11.59 -1.60 8.57
C ASP A 302 10.75 -0.64 7.68
N HIS A 303 9.47 -0.95 7.44
CA HIS A 303 8.67 -0.27 6.41
C HIS A 303 7.30 0.24 6.88
N HIS A 304 7.01 0.26 8.18
CA HIS A 304 5.71 0.75 8.69
C HIS A 304 5.36 2.19 8.25
N GLU A 305 6.33 3.04 7.92
CA GLU A 305 6.12 4.40 7.37
C GLU A 305 5.59 4.43 5.93
N GLN A 306 5.63 3.30 5.22
CA GLN A 306 5.16 3.20 3.83
C GLN A 306 4.08 2.14 3.65
N LEU A 307 3.35 1.79 4.70
CA LEU A 307 2.31 0.76 4.65
C LEU A 307 0.99 1.33 5.14
N VAL A 308 -0.11 0.98 4.50
CA VAL A 308 -1.46 1.37 4.92
C VAL A 308 -2.30 0.14 5.18
N PHE A 309 -3.10 0.19 6.24
CA PHE A 309 -4.14 -0.80 6.49
C PHE A 309 -5.23 -0.67 5.43
N GLY A 310 -5.64 -1.80 4.85
CA GLY A 310 -6.74 -1.89 3.92
C GLY A 310 -7.36 -3.28 3.98
N THR A 311 -8.65 -3.40 3.64
CA THR A 311 -9.35 -4.70 3.73
C THR A 311 -9.75 -5.26 2.38
N ASP A 312 -9.96 -4.38 1.40
CA ASP A 312 -10.62 -4.69 0.12
C ASP A 312 -12.03 -5.24 0.36
N PHE A 313 -12.74 -4.70 1.36
CA PHE A 313 -14.12 -5.10 1.69
C PHE A 313 -15.09 -4.62 0.60
N LEU A 314 -15.75 -5.56 -0.07
CA LEU A 314 -16.63 -5.28 -1.21
C LEU A 314 -17.97 -6.04 -1.19
N ALA A 315 -18.18 -6.93 -0.23
CA ALA A 315 -19.40 -7.72 -0.14
C ALA A 315 -19.79 -8.01 1.32
N PRO A 316 -21.09 -8.10 1.63
CA PRO A 316 -21.55 -8.59 2.92
C PRO A 316 -20.96 -9.96 3.26
N ASP A 317 -20.71 -10.21 4.54
CA ASP A 317 -20.13 -11.45 5.09
C ASP A 317 -18.74 -11.84 4.56
N GLN A 318 -18.05 -10.94 3.82
CA GLN A 318 -16.66 -11.15 3.42
C GLN A 318 -15.77 -11.30 4.66
N GLU A 319 -14.98 -12.38 4.71
CA GLU A 319 -13.96 -12.55 5.75
C GLU A 319 -12.83 -11.54 5.54
N VAL A 320 -12.46 -10.84 6.62
CA VAL A 320 -11.41 -9.83 6.64
C VAL A 320 -10.34 -10.25 7.64
N PRO A 321 -9.41 -11.15 7.25
CA PRO A 321 -8.37 -11.63 8.16
C PRO A 321 -7.33 -10.56 8.50
N GLN A 322 -7.31 -9.43 7.80
CA GLN A 322 -6.35 -8.34 8.00
C GLN A 322 -6.39 -7.77 9.42
N PHE A 323 -7.52 -7.84 10.14
CA PHE A 323 -7.58 -7.46 11.55
C PHE A 323 -6.67 -8.32 12.44
N GLU A 324 -6.40 -9.57 12.06
CA GLU A 324 -5.51 -10.46 12.81
C GLU A 324 -4.05 -9.99 12.75
N LEU A 325 -3.67 -9.11 11.80
CA LEU A 325 -2.31 -8.56 11.74
C LEU A 325 -1.92 -7.87 13.06
N PHE A 326 -2.86 -7.17 13.71
CA PHE A 326 -2.64 -6.50 14.99
C PHE A 326 -2.32 -7.47 16.13
N ASP A 327 -2.77 -8.73 16.01
CA ASP A 327 -2.54 -9.76 16.99
C ASP A 327 -1.29 -10.59 16.70
N ARG A 328 -0.93 -10.74 15.42
CA ARG A 328 0.12 -11.64 14.93
C ARG A 328 1.52 -11.02 14.96
N PHE A 329 1.62 -9.70 14.82
CA PHE A 329 2.90 -8.99 14.79
C PHE A 329 3.10 -8.12 16.04
N ASP A 330 4.32 -8.15 16.58
CA ASP A 330 4.71 -7.36 17.76
C ASP A 330 5.41 -6.08 17.30
N LEU A 331 4.63 -5.04 16.99
CA LEU A 331 5.15 -3.74 16.56
C LEU A 331 4.95 -2.68 17.65
N PRO A 332 5.87 -1.70 17.77
CA PRO A 332 5.67 -0.58 18.68
C PRO A 332 4.44 0.24 18.28
N ALA A 333 3.83 0.93 19.25
CA ALA A 333 2.63 1.75 19.04
C ALA A 333 2.77 2.79 17.91
N GLU A 334 3.97 3.34 17.71
CA GLU A 334 4.29 4.26 16.60
C GLU A 334 4.17 3.57 15.24
N ALA A 335 4.69 2.35 15.10
CA ALA A 335 4.57 1.59 13.86
C ALA A 335 3.11 1.24 13.56
N TRP A 336 2.34 0.86 14.58
CA TRP A 336 0.90 0.66 14.41
C TRP A 336 0.16 1.96 14.08
N ALA A 337 0.55 3.10 14.65
CA ALA A 337 -0.06 4.39 14.30
C ALA A 337 0.15 4.73 12.82
N ASN A 338 1.37 4.51 12.28
CA ASN A 338 1.66 4.69 10.86
C ASN A 338 0.75 3.84 9.98
N ILE A 339 0.72 2.52 10.23
CA ILE A 339 -0.06 1.57 9.42
C ILE A 339 -1.56 1.82 9.54
N ARG A 340 -2.06 2.11 10.74
CA ARG A 340 -3.51 2.23 11.00
C ARG A 340 -4.11 3.53 10.50
N TYR A 341 -3.40 4.66 10.55
CA TYR A 341 -4.00 5.94 10.18
C TYR A 341 -3.03 7.02 9.72
N GLN A 342 -1.82 7.17 10.29
CA GLN A 342 -0.99 8.35 10.02
C GLN A 342 -0.51 8.42 8.57
N ASN A 343 -0.19 7.28 7.96
CA ASN A 343 0.19 7.24 6.54
C ASN A 343 -1.00 7.60 5.64
N VAL A 344 -2.21 7.16 5.98
CA VAL A 344 -3.42 7.52 5.22
C VAL A 344 -3.74 9.00 5.40
N GLU A 345 -3.65 9.55 6.62
CA GLU A 345 -3.81 10.98 6.85
C GLU A 345 -2.76 11.81 6.08
N GLU A 346 -1.54 11.28 5.90
CA GLU A 346 -0.50 11.88 5.07
C GLU A 346 -0.86 11.91 3.59
N LEU A 347 -1.39 10.81 3.07
CA LEU A 347 -1.83 10.70 1.69
C LEU A 347 -2.99 11.62 1.34
N LEU A 348 -3.85 11.95 2.32
CA LEU A 348 -5.08 12.72 2.11
C LEU A 348 -4.92 14.23 2.39
N ARG A 349 -3.69 14.73 2.57
CA ARG A 349 -3.39 16.09 3.08
C ARG A 349 -3.93 17.26 2.24
#